data_AF-A0A8K0CGE6-F1
#
_entry.id   AF-A0A8K0CGE6-F1
#
_cell.length_a   1.000
_cell.length_b   1.000
_cell.length_c   1.000
_cell.angle_alpha   90.00
_cell.angle_beta   90.00
_cell.angle_gamma   90.00
#
_symmetry.space_group_name_H-M   'P 1'
#
loop_
_entity.id
_entity.type
_entity.pdbx_description
1 polymer ?
#
loop_
_entity_poly.entity_id
_entity_poly.type
_entity_poly.pdbx_seq_one_letter_code
_entity_poly.pdbx_strand_id
1 'polypeptide(L)'
;MEAVSKKVHEYPDIDTDEKFQYLVQIKPSHESTDYHTFSVTTFQNIRLIEENKQDPIQYQLDLASKHRIEENRKRISPIIDAIILCGRQCISFREHRDSGPIDSNIDPIENDGIFKAILRSKLRSGDEILKLHLESMSKTATYLNAKTQN
;
A
#
# COMPACT_ATOMS: atom_id res chain seq x y z
N MET A 1 -0.95 38.91 -22.42
CA MET A 1 -0.30 37.60 -22.25
C MET A 1 1.14 37.75 -22.67
N GLU A 2 2.05 38.04 -21.74
CA GLU A 2 3.48 38.06 -22.04
C GLU A 2 3.98 36.63 -22.14
N ALA A 3 4.58 36.30 -23.29
CA ALA A 3 5.20 35.01 -23.52
C ALA A 3 6.45 34.90 -22.63
N VAL A 4 6.42 33.98 -21.66
CA VAL A 4 7.63 33.58 -20.91
C VAL A 4 8.55 32.88 -21.89
N SER A 5 9.48 33.65 -22.45
CA SER A 5 10.56 33.15 -23.32
C SER A 5 11.39 32.14 -22.52
N LYS A 6 11.20 30.84 -22.79
CA LYS A 6 12.10 29.80 -22.32
C LYS A 6 13.44 30.02 -23.02
N LYS A 7 14.37 30.71 -22.35
CA LYS A 7 15.78 30.73 -22.76
C LYS A 7 16.29 29.29 -22.71
N VAL A 8 16.39 28.64 -23.87
CA VAL A 8 17.15 27.41 -24.01
C VAL A 8 18.61 27.80 -23.80
N HIS A 9 19.20 27.30 -22.73
CA HIS A 9 20.61 27.53 -22.44
C HIS A 9 21.43 26.64 -23.37
N GLU A 10 22.00 27.22 -24.42
CA GLU A 10 22.94 26.53 -25.31
C GLU A 10 24.26 26.31 -24.58
N TYR A 11 24.67 25.05 -24.48
CA TYR A 11 25.98 24.69 -23.93
C TYR A 11 27.07 25.09 -24.92
N PRO A 12 28.09 25.84 -24.50
CA PRO A 12 29.21 26.13 -25.36
C PRO A 12 29.97 24.83 -25.68
N ASP A 13 30.50 24.74 -26.90
CA ASP A 13 31.27 23.57 -27.33
C ASP A 13 32.72 23.69 -26.83
N ILE A 14 32.91 23.35 -25.56
CA ILE A 14 34.17 23.47 -24.80
C ILE A 14 34.79 22.12 -24.44
N ASP A 15 36.09 22.11 -24.19
CA ASP A 15 36.86 20.95 -23.72
C ASP A 15 36.29 20.42 -22.39
N THR A 16 36.50 19.13 -22.11
CA THR A 16 35.93 18.41 -20.95
C THR A 16 36.21 19.07 -19.59
N ASP A 17 37.41 19.60 -19.36
CA ASP A 17 37.75 20.30 -18.11
C ASP A 17 37.06 21.68 -18.02
N GLU A 18 36.96 22.41 -19.12
CA GLU A 18 36.25 23.69 -19.18
C GLU A 18 34.74 23.51 -19.04
N LYS A 19 34.17 22.43 -19.60
CA LYS A 19 32.78 22.02 -19.36
C LYS A 19 32.53 21.78 -17.87
N PHE A 20 33.45 21.15 -17.14
CA PHE A 20 33.28 20.92 -15.71
C PHE A 20 33.26 22.25 -14.92
N GLN A 21 34.19 23.17 -15.21
CA GLN A 21 34.21 24.49 -14.57
C GLN A 21 32.93 25.30 -14.88
N TYR A 22 32.46 25.23 -16.12
CA TYR A 22 31.20 25.85 -16.54
C TYR A 22 29.99 25.28 -15.79
N LEU A 23 29.90 23.96 -15.68
CA LEU A 23 28.84 23.28 -14.92
C LEU A 23 28.81 23.72 -13.45
N VAL A 24 29.98 23.88 -12.82
CA VAL A 24 30.10 24.39 -11.45
C VAL A 24 29.57 25.82 -11.32
N GLN A 25 29.79 26.67 -12.32
CA GLN A 25 29.29 28.06 -12.32
C GLN A 25 27.78 28.17 -12.54
N ILE A 26 27.18 27.31 -13.38
CA ILE A 26 25.73 27.33 -13.65
C ILE A 26 24.91 26.57 -12.62
N LYS A 27 25.54 25.69 -11.81
CA LYS A 27 24.85 24.88 -10.81
C LYS A 27 23.96 25.71 -9.85
N PRO A 28 24.40 26.86 -9.28
CA PRO A 28 23.56 27.65 -8.38
C PRO A 28 22.30 28.21 -9.07
N SER A 29 22.43 28.64 -10.32
CA SER A 29 21.27 29.17 -11.07
C SER A 29 20.32 28.05 -11.46
N HIS A 30 20.83 26.88 -11.87
CA HIS A 30 20.05 25.68 -12.12
C HIS A 30 19.30 25.20 -10.86
N GLU A 31 19.97 25.13 -9.71
CA GLU A 31 19.35 24.71 -8.44
C GLU A 31 18.17 25.61 -8.04
N SER A 32 18.27 26.91 -8.33
CA SER A 32 17.20 27.87 -8.08
C SER A 32 16.03 27.83 -9.06
N THR A 33 16.10 27.02 -10.12
CA THR A 33 14.99 26.89 -11.08
C THR A 33 13.77 26.24 -10.44
N ASP A 34 12.58 26.66 -10.88
CA ASP A 34 11.31 26.14 -10.37
C ASP A 34 11.20 24.62 -10.55
N TYR A 35 11.63 24.08 -11.70
CA TYR A 35 11.52 22.64 -11.95
C TYR A 35 12.46 21.83 -11.03
N HIS A 36 13.67 22.33 -10.78
CA HIS A 36 14.60 21.64 -9.89
C HIS A 36 14.06 21.65 -8.46
N THR A 37 13.66 22.82 -7.97
CA THR A 37 13.08 22.99 -6.63
C THR A 37 11.84 22.13 -6.44
N PHE A 38 10.93 22.10 -7.42
CA PHE A 38 9.75 21.25 -7.41
C PHE A 38 10.09 19.76 -7.39
N SER A 39 11.05 19.32 -8.21
CA SER A 39 11.46 17.92 -8.28
C SER A 39 12.09 17.46 -6.96
N VAL A 40 12.99 18.26 -6.38
CA VAL A 40 13.65 17.97 -5.11
C VAL A 40 12.63 17.94 -3.97
N THR A 41 11.74 18.93 -3.89
CA THR A 41 10.70 19.00 -2.85
C THR A 41 9.74 17.81 -2.96
N THR A 42 9.33 17.46 -4.19
CA THR A 42 8.46 16.29 -4.44
C THR A 42 9.13 15.00 -3.99
N PHE A 43 10.40 14.80 -4.34
CA PHE A 43 11.16 13.64 -3.90
C PHE A 43 11.26 13.57 -2.37
N GLN A 44 11.58 14.69 -1.71
CA GLN A 44 11.64 14.76 -0.25
C GLN A 44 10.30 14.39 0.39
N ASN A 45 9.19 14.91 -0.14
CA ASN A 45 7.85 14.58 0.35
C ASN A 45 7.50 13.10 0.16
N ILE A 46 7.79 12.52 -1.02
CA ILE A 46 7.58 11.09 -1.28
C ILE A 46 8.39 10.25 -0.29
N ARG A 47 9.67 10.59 -0.10
CA ARG A 47 10.55 9.90 0.83
C ARG A 47 10.01 9.96 2.27
N LEU A 48 9.51 11.10 2.73
CA LEU A 48 8.91 11.22 4.06
C LEU A 48 7.65 10.35 4.21
N ILE A 49 6.85 10.22 3.15
CA ILE A 49 5.68 9.33 3.12
C ILE A 49 6.11 7.86 3.18
N GLU A 50 7.09 7.45 2.38
CA GLU A 50 7.60 6.07 2.37
C GLU A 50 8.24 5.67 3.70
N GLU A 51 8.97 6.59 4.34
CA GLU A 51 9.54 6.41 5.67
C GLU A 51 8.48 6.50 6.79
N ASN A 52 7.18 6.66 6.46
CA ASN A 52 6.06 6.83 7.39
C ASN A 52 6.23 8.02 8.36
N LYS A 53 6.98 9.05 7.97
CA LYS A 53 7.20 10.28 8.75
C LYS A 53 6.14 11.36 8.47
N GLN A 54 5.43 11.24 7.35
CA GLN A 54 4.38 12.18 6.97
C GLN A 54 3.24 11.45 6.25
N ASP A 55 2.01 11.88 6.51
CA ASP A 55 0.86 11.38 5.77
C ASP A 55 0.82 11.94 4.34
N PRO A 56 0.36 11.15 3.35
CA PRO A 56 0.00 11.67 2.04
C PRO A 56 -0.98 12.85 2.15
N ILE A 57 -0.84 13.84 1.26
CA ILE A 57 -1.69 15.05 1.25
C ILE A 57 -3.18 14.70 1.26
N GLN A 58 -3.57 13.65 0.52
CA GLN A 58 -4.96 13.18 0.50
C GLN A 58 -5.49 12.83 1.90
N TYR A 59 -4.67 12.22 2.76
CA TYR A 59 -5.06 11.84 4.12
C TYR A 59 -5.08 13.05 5.07
N GLN A 60 -4.25 14.06 4.80
CA GLN A 60 -4.26 15.32 5.54
C GLN A 60 -5.52 16.14 5.24
N LEU A 61 -5.99 16.12 3.99
CA LEU A 61 -7.20 16.80 3.55
C LEU A 61 -8.49 16.07 3.93
N ASP A 62 -8.46 14.73 3.93
CA ASP A 62 -9.61 13.89 4.25
C ASP A 62 -9.28 12.87 5.35
N LEU A 63 -9.38 13.35 6.59
CA LEU A 63 -9.16 12.55 7.80
C LEU A 63 -10.16 11.39 7.93
N ALA A 64 -11.38 11.54 7.39
CA ALA A 64 -12.40 10.48 7.45
C ALA A 64 -12.00 9.31 6.53
N SER A 65 -11.53 9.61 5.32
CA SER A 65 -10.97 8.58 4.43
C SER A 65 -9.72 7.92 5.02
N LYS A 66 -8.83 8.69 5.67
CA LYS A 66 -7.67 8.14 6.38
C LYS A 66 -8.12 7.10 7.43
N HIS A 67 -9.04 7.47 8.31
CA HIS A 67 -9.56 6.58 9.35
C HIS A 67 -10.14 5.28 8.77
N ARG A 68 -10.94 5.38 7.69
CA ARG A 68 -11.51 4.21 7.01
C ARG A 68 -10.44 3.28 6.44
N ILE A 69 -9.38 3.83 5.86
CA ILE A 69 -8.25 3.04 5.32
C ILE A 69 -7.53 2.31 6.45
N GLU A 70 -7.23 3.00 7.55
CA GLU A 70 -6.59 2.39 8.71
C GLU A 70 -7.44 1.26 9.31
N GLU A 71 -8.75 1.48 9.45
CA GLU A 71 -9.68 0.47 9.94
C GLU A 71 -9.75 -0.75 9.00
N ASN A 72 -9.83 -0.53 7.69
CA ASN A 72 -9.83 -1.60 6.70
C ASN A 72 -8.51 -2.39 6.71
N ARG A 73 -7.36 -1.73 6.87
CA ARG A 73 -6.05 -2.40 7.00
C ARG A 73 -6.02 -3.32 8.22
N LYS A 74 -6.49 -2.84 9.37
CA LYS A 74 -6.59 -3.65 10.59
C LYS A 74 -7.48 -4.88 10.39
N ARG A 75 -8.64 -4.70 9.75
CA ARG A 75 -9.59 -5.78 9.45
C ARG A 75 -9.05 -6.83 8.49
N ILE A 76 -8.26 -6.44 7.49
CA ILE A 76 -7.70 -7.35 6.48
C ILE A 76 -6.41 -8.04 6.97
N SER A 77 -5.66 -7.43 7.89
CA SER A 77 -4.43 -8.00 8.47
C SER A 77 -4.54 -9.48 8.89
N PRO A 78 -5.55 -9.93 9.66
CA PRO A 78 -5.65 -11.33 10.07
C PRO A 78 -5.87 -12.32 8.92
N ILE A 79 -6.50 -11.86 7.82
CA ILE A 79 -6.67 -12.64 6.58
C ILE A 79 -5.33 -12.77 5.85
N ILE A 80 -4.57 -11.67 5.74
CA ILE A 80 -3.22 -11.69 5.16
C ILE A 80 -2.30 -12.62 5.95
N ASP A 81 -2.34 -12.57 7.28
CA ASP A 81 -1.53 -13.45 8.12
C ASP A 81 -1.84 -14.92 7.86
N ALA A 82 -3.11 -15.27 7.66
CA ALA A 82 -3.53 -16.62 7.29
C ALA A 82 -2.98 -17.03 5.91
N ILE A 83 -3.00 -16.13 4.92
CA ILE A 83 -2.40 -16.36 3.60
C ILE A 83 -0.89 -16.59 3.71
N ILE A 84 -0.18 -15.74 4.45
CA ILE A 84 1.27 -15.85 4.67
C ILE A 84 1.60 -17.17 5.37
N LEU A 85 0.82 -17.57 6.38
CA LEU A 85 0.99 -18.85 7.07
C LEU A 85 0.90 -20.01 6.08
N CYS A 86 -0.12 -20.02 5.22
CA CYS A 86 -0.26 -21.07 4.21
C CYS A 86 0.95 -21.14 3.28
N GLY A 87 1.39 -19.99 2.77
CA GLY A 87 2.55 -19.90 1.88
C GLY A 87 3.85 -20.36 2.52
N ARG A 88 4.08 -20.02 3.80
CA ARG A 88 5.32 -20.40 4.52
C ARG A 88 5.37 -21.86 4.93
N GLN A 89 4.21 -22.46 5.20
CA GLN A 89 4.09 -23.85 5.65
C GLN A 89 3.82 -24.83 4.50
N CYS A 90 3.82 -24.36 3.25
CA CYS A 90 3.45 -25.13 2.08
C CYS A 90 2.06 -25.78 2.20
N ILE A 91 1.16 -25.12 2.94
CA ILE A 91 -0.23 -25.54 3.07
C ILE A 91 -0.96 -25.04 1.84
N SER A 92 -1.74 -25.90 1.19
CA SER A 92 -2.57 -25.48 0.08
C SER A 92 -3.50 -24.36 0.54
N PHE A 93 -3.44 -23.23 -0.15
CA PHE A 93 -4.31 -22.10 0.15
C PHE A 93 -5.79 -22.44 -0.09
N ARG A 94 -6.05 -23.45 -0.94
CA ARG A 94 -7.39 -23.86 -1.34
C ARG A 94 -7.53 -25.37 -1.37
N GLU A 95 -8.45 -25.88 -0.59
CA GLU A 95 -9.08 -27.19 -0.76
C GLU A 95 -10.45 -27.02 -1.44
N HIS A 96 -11.04 -28.13 -1.92
CA HIS A 96 -12.30 -28.15 -2.66
C HIS A 96 -13.49 -27.48 -1.91
N ARG A 97 -13.37 -27.25 -0.60
CA ARG A 97 -14.48 -26.85 0.28
C ARG A 97 -14.33 -25.47 0.95
N ASP A 98 -13.31 -24.68 0.60
CA ASP A 98 -12.92 -23.43 1.29
C ASP A 98 -13.85 -22.21 1.13
N SER A 99 -15.02 -22.36 0.51
CA SER A 99 -15.93 -21.24 0.23
C SER A 99 -17.11 -21.15 1.19
N GLY A 100 -17.52 -19.92 1.52
CA GLY A 100 -18.75 -19.66 2.28
C GLY A 100 -18.50 -19.10 3.68
N PRO A 101 -19.58 -18.82 4.44
CA PRO A 101 -19.47 -18.21 5.76
C PRO A 101 -18.76 -19.13 6.75
N ILE A 102 -18.16 -18.51 7.76
CA ILE A 102 -17.53 -19.17 8.90
C ILE A 102 -18.39 -18.91 10.12
N ASP A 103 -18.81 -19.97 10.80
CA ASP A 103 -19.33 -19.89 12.16
C ASP A 103 -18.19 -20.23 13.13
N SER A 104 -17.92 -19.36 14.09
CA SER A 104 -16.87 -19.57 15.11
C SER A 104 -17.30 -20.50 16.24
N ASN A 105 -18.61 -20.63 16.47
CA ASN A 105 -19.19 -21.39 17.58
C ASN A 105 -19.46 -22.85 17.21
N ILE A 106 -19.63 -23.14 15.93
CA ILE A 106 -19.97 -24.47 15.43
C ILE A 106 -18.78 -25.05 14.66
N ASP A 107 -18.25 -26.17 15.14
CA ASP A 107 -17.31 -26.94 14.34
C ASP A 107 -18.02 -27.63 13.18
N PRO A 108 -17.45 -27.61 11.97
CA PRO A 108 -18.04 -28.27 10.83
C PRO A 108 -18.01 -29.80 11.03
N ILE A 109 -19.09 -30.47 10.64
CA ILE A 109 -19.21 -31.94 10.75
C ILE A 109 -18.20 -32.64 9.84
N GLU A 110 -17.92 -32.05 8.68
CA GLU A 110 -16.90 -32.51 7.74
C GLU A 110 -15.83 -31.43 7.53
N ASN A 111 -14.65 -31.79 7.01
CA ASN A 111 -13.66 -30.81 6.58
C ASN A 111 -14.30 -29.85 5.55
N ASP A 112 -14.32 -28.56 5.86
CA ASP A 112 -14.83 -27.47 5.04
C ASP A 112 -13.70 -26.51 4.59
N GLY A 113 -12.46 -26.99 4.62
CA GLY A 113 -11.30 -26.34 4.04
C GLY A 113 -10.34 -25.71 5.07
N ILE A 114 -9.05 -25.78 4.74
CA ILE A 114 -7.95 -25.39 5.62
C ILE A 114 -7.98 -23.89 5.91
N PHE A 115 -8.28 -23.05 4.92
CA PHE A 115 -8.26 -21.60 5.12
C PHE A 115 -9.33 -21.18 6.13
N LYS A 116 -10.53 -21.75 6.02
CA LYS A 116 -11.59 -21.52 7.00
C LYS A 116 -11.23 -22.07 8.40
N ALA A 117 -10.54 -23.20 8.48
CA ALA A 117 -10.06 -23.75 9.74
C ALA A 117 -9.05 -22.81 10.44
N ILE A 118 -8.12 -22.21 9.69
CA ILE A 118 -7.16 -21.22 10.21
C ILE A 118 -7.90 -20.00 10.75
N LEU A 119 -8.85 -19.46 9.98
CA LEU A 119 -9.63 -18.31 10.41
C LEU A 119 -10.51 -18.62 11.63
N ARG A 120 -11.14 -19.81 11.72
CA ARG A 120 -11.84 -20.25 12.94
C ARG A 120 -10.93 -20.32 14.15
N SER A 121 -9.71 -20.84 13.98
CA SER A 121 -8.73 -20.90 15.05
C SER A 121 -8.37 -19.49 15.57
N LYS A 122 -8.19 -18.52 14.67
CA LYS A 122 -7.99 -17.10 15.02
C LYS A 122 -9.20 -16.53 15.79
N LEU A 123 -10.42 -16.78 15.32
CA LEU A 123 -11.65 -16.35 16.00
C LEU A 123 -11.75 -16.93 17.42
N ARG A 124 -11.46 -18.22 17.59
CA ARG A 124 -11.43 -18.89 18.90
C ARG A 124 -10.33 -18.39 19.83
N SER A 125 -9.25 -17.85 19.25
CA SER A 125 -8.16 -17.23 20.00
C SER A 125 -8.48 -15.80 20.45
N GLY A 126 -9.69 -15.29 20.15
CA GLY A 126 -10.14 -13.96 20.58
C GLY A 126 -9.82 -12.83 19.60
N ASP A 127 -9.65 -13.13 18.30
CA ASP A 127 -9.49 -12.09 17.27
C ASP A 127 -10.82 -11.37 17.00
N GLU A 128 -11.14 -10.39 17.85
CA GLU A 128 -12.38 -9.59 17.76
C GLU A 128 -12.42 -8.72 16.49
N ILE A 129 -11.26 -8.32 15.96
CA ILE A 129 -11.19 -7.52 14.72
C ILE A 129 -11.62 -8.38 13.53
N LEU A 130 -11.07 -9.59 13.42
CA LEU A 130 -11.48 -10.55 12.40
C LEU A 130 -12.96 -10.91 12.56
N LYS A 131 -13.43 -11.13 13.78
CA LYS A 131 -14.84 -11.44 14.07
C LYS A 131 -15.76 -10.33 13.58
N LEU A 132 -15.51 -9.09 14.01
CA LEU A 132 -16.27 -7.92 13.56
C LEU A 132 -16.23 -7.76 12.04
N HIS A 133 -15.09 -8.02 11.39
CA HIS A 133 -14.98 -7.95 9.93
C HIS A 133 -15.88 -8.99 9.24
N LEU A 134 -15.87 -10.25 9.71
CA LEU A 134 -16.67 -11.33 9.13
C LEU A 134 -18.18 -11.15 9.35
N GLU A 135 -18.57 -10.54 10.48
CA GLU A 135 -19.98 -10.28 10.83
C GLU A 135 -20.55 -9.03 10.12
N SER A 136 -19.74 -7.98 9.93
CA SER A 136 -20.21 -6.68 9.43
C SER A 136 -20.08 -6.48 7.91
N MET A 137 -19.21 -7.24 7.24
CA MET A 137 -18.92 -7.02 5.82
C MET A 137 -19.81 -7.85 4.89
N SER A 138 -19.93 -7.38 3.64
CA SER A 138 -20.60 -8.14 2.58
C SER A 138 -19.82 -9.42 2.25
N LYS A 139 -20.51 -10.44 1.72
CA LYS A 139 -19.91 -11.75 1.34
C LYS A 139 -18.69 -11.63 0.41
N THR A 140 -18.57 -10.55 -0.34
CA THR A 140 -17.41 -10.30 -1.21
C THR A 140 -16.24 -9.69 -0.44
N ALA A 141 -16.55 -8.75 0.46
CA ALA A 141 -15.56 -8.03 1.26
C ALA A 141 -14.96 -8.86 2.40
N THR A 142 -15.51 -10.04 2.71
CA THR A 142 -14.90 -11.00 3.65
C THR A 142 -13.74 -11.80 3.06
N TYR A 143 -13.54 -11.76 1.74
CA TYR A 143 -12.52 -12.54 1.03
C TYR A 143 -12.66 -14.08 1.17
N LEU A 144 -13.85 -14.56 1.59
CA LEU A 144 -14.15 -15.99 1.78
C LEU A 144 -14.87 -16.65 0.61
N ASN A 145 -15.32 -15.88 -0.38
CA ASN A 145 -16.05 -16.46 -1.50
C ASN A 145 -15.06 -17.04 -2.53
N ALA A 146 -15.55 -18.02 -3.27
CA ALA A 146 -14.74 -18.74 -4.26
C ALA A 146 -14.15 -17.81 -5.34
N LYS A 147 -14.86 -16.78 -5.77
CA LYS A 147 -14.39 -15.86 -6.83
C LYS A 147 -13.28 -14.93 -6.36
N THR A 148 -13.28 -14.52 -5.09
CA THR A 148 -12.28 -13.63 -4.52
C THR A 148 -10.99 -14.38 -4.15
N GLN A 149 -11.08 -15.69 -3.90
CA GLN A 149 -9.93 -16.56 -3.68
C GLN A 149 -9.31 -17.11 -4.98
N ASN A 150 -9.94 -16.87 -6.13
CA ASN A 150 -9.45 -17.26 -7.47
C ASN A 150 -8.77 -16.07 -8.13
#